data_AF-A0A1L5NRC9-F1
#
_entry.id   AF-A0A1L5NRC9-F1
#
_cell.length_a   1.000
_cell.length_b   1.000
_cell.length_c   1.000
_cell.angle_alpha   90.00
_cell.angle_beta   90.00
_cell.angle_gamma   90.00
#
_symmetry.space_group_name_H-M   'P 1'
#
loop_
_entity.id
_entity.type
_entity.pdbx_description
1 polymer ?
#
loop_
_entity_poly.entity_id
_entity_poly.type
_entity_poly.pdbx_seq_one_letter_code
_entity_poly.pdbx_strand_id
1 'polypeptide(L)'
;MVAIARRLDEALEMVKTTTFDIAVLDLKLGTEMTFPVADLLIELKKNFIFSTGFDEAELDGRYSQPVLEKPYDEARLVELTAWAS
;
A
#
# COMPACT_ATOMS: atom_id res chain seq x y z
N MET A 1 6.24 -13.43 -7.31
CA MET A 1 4.94 -13.43 -8.01
C MET A 1 4.23 -12.15 -7.63
N VAL A 2 3.50 -11.51 -8.55
CA VAL A 2 2.77 -10.26 -8.27
C VAL A 2 1.28 -10.48 -8.52
N ALA A 3 0.45 -10.02 -7.59
CA ALA A 3 -1.00 -9.96 -7.73
C ALA A 3 -1.44 -8.48 -7.72
N ILE A 4 -2.53 -8.16 -8.42
CA ILE A 4 -3.01 -6.78 -8.58
C ILE A 4 -4.50 -6.76 -8.28
N ALA A 5 -4.92 -5.87 -7.36
CA ALA A 5 -6.32 -5.50 -7.17
C ALA A 5 -6.57 -4.14 -7.78
N ARG A 6 -7.73 -3.96 -8.40
CA ARG A 6 -8.17 -2.65 -8.92
C ARG A 6 -9.32 -2.04 -8.14
N ARG A 7 -9.87 -2.77 -7.17
CA ARG A 7 -10.98 -2.34 -6.31
C ARG A 7 -10.69 -2.65 -4.85
N LEU A 8 -11.36 -1.92 -3.96
CA LEU A 8 -11.16 -2.07 -2.52
C LEU A 8 -11.59 -3.46 -2.02
N ASP A 9 -12.72 -3.97 -2.50
CA ASP A 9 -13.25 -5.30 -2.14
C ASP A 9 -12.29 -6.44 -2.52
N GLU A 10 -11.74 -6.38 -3.73
CA GLU A 10 -10.76 -7.32 -4.25
C GLU A 10 -9.46 -7.30 -3.43
N ALA A 11 -8.97 -6.10 -3.07
CA ALA A 11 -7.77 -5.96 -2.24
C ALA A 11 -7.97 -6.56 -0.84
N LEU A 12 -9.12 -6.29 -0.19
CA LEU A 12 -9.44 -6.84 1.12
C LEU A 12 -9.51 -8.38 1.12
N GLU A 13 -10.04 -8.97 0.05
CA GLU A 13 -10.09 -10.43 -0.10
C GLU A 13 -8.71 -11.03 -0.34
N MET A 14 -7.89 -10.42 -1.19
CA MET A 14 -6.54 -10.91 -1.45
C MET A 14 -5.64 -10.85 -0.22
N VAL A 15 -5.77 -9.82 0.62
CA VAL A 15 -5.01 -9.74 1.89
C VAL A 15 -5.26 -10.95 2.78
N LYS A 16 -6.48 -11.51 2.75
CA LYS A 16 -6.88 -12.66 3.57
C LYS A 16 -6.49 -14.00 2.95
N THR A 17 -6.48 -14.08 1.63
CA THR A 17 -6.39 -15.35 0.89
C THR A 17 -5.03 -15.60 0.24
N THR A 18 -4.18 -14.59 0.14
CA THR A 18 -2.91 -14.67 -0.58
C THR A 18 -1.72 -14.46 0.36
N THR A 19 -0.64 -15.21 0.12
CA THR A 19 0.66 -14.97 0.78
C THR A 19 1.51 -14.01 -0.04
N PHE A 20 2.04 -12.98 0.61
CA PHE A 20 2.96 -12.00 0.03
C PHE A 20 3.87 -11.43 1.12
N ASP A 21 5.01 -10.91 0.69
CA ASP A 21 6.03 -10.32 1.58
C ASP A 21 5.73 -8.84 1.87
N ILE A 22 5.32 -8.10 0.84
CA ILE A 22 4.99 -6.68 0.92
C ILE A 22 3.83 -6.32 -0.01
N ALA A 23 2.99 -5.38 0.41
CA ALA A 23 1.97 -4.76 -0.43
C ALA A 23 2.33 -3.31 -0.80
N VAL A 24 1.95 -2.87 -1.99
CA VAL A 24 2.02 -1.47 -2.42
C VAL A 24 0.58 -0.99 -2.59
N LEU A 25 0.15 -0.04 -1.77
CA LEU A 25 -1.21 0.48 -1.80
C LEU A 25 -1.23 1.80 -2.56
N ASP A 26 -1.96 1.88 -3.66
CA ASP A 26 -2.39 3.20 -4.12
C ASP A 26 -3.22 3.84 -3.00
N LEU A 27 -2.97 5.10 -2.65
CA LEU A 27 -3.73 5.76 -1.59
C LEU A 27 -5.23 5.79 -1.91
N LYS A 28 -5.54 5.89 -3.20
CA LYS A 28 -6.90 5.99 -3.71
C LYS A 28 -7.12 5.08 -4.92
N LEU A 29 -8.10 4.19 -4.82
CA LEU A 29 -8.59 3.36 -5.93
C LEU A 29 -9.87 3.99 -6.49
N GLY A 30 -9.74 4.80 -7.53
CA GLY A 30 -10.86 5.55 -8.10
C GLY A 30 -11.41 6.58 -7.12
N THR A 31 -12.57 6.31 -6.53
CA THR A 31 -13.19 7.17 -5.50
C THR A 31 -12.97 6.66 -4.07
N GLU A 32 -12.43 5.46 -3.91
CA GLU A 32 -12.29 4.79 -2.61
C GLU A 32 -10.90 5.02 -2.03
N MET A 33 -10.82 5.32 -0.73
CA MET A 33 -9.55 5.37 0.00
C MET A 33 -9.16 3.97 0.44
N THR A 34 -7.88 3.64 0.31
CA THR A 34 -7.36 2.29 0.57
C THR A 34 -7.07 2.06 2.06
N PHE A 35 -7.48 2.99 2.93
CA PHE A 35 -7.33 2.92 4.39
C PHE A 35 -7.86 1.62 5.02
N PRO A 36 -9.02 1.07 4.63
CA PRO A 36 -9.47 -0.21 5.20
C PRO A 36 -8.50 -1.37 4.92
N VAL A 37 -7.82 -1.35 3.78
CA VAL A 37 -6.78 -2.35 3.45
C VAL A 37 -5.54 -2.12 4.30
N ALA A 38 -5.12 -0.86 4.46
CA ALA A 38 -4.00 -0.50 5.32
C ALA A 38 -4.23 -0.92 6.79
N ASP A 39 -5.42 -0.65 7.32
CA ASP A 39 -5.81 -1.04 8.69
C ASP A 39 -5.76 -2.56 8.87
N LEU A 40 -6.27 -3.32 7.89
CA LEU A 40 -6.22 -4.78 7.91
C LEU A 40 -4.77 -5.32 7.83
N LEU A 41 -3.92 -4.71 7.00
CA LEU A 41 -2.51 -5.09 6.91
C LEU A 41 -1.77 -4.84 8.24
N ILE A 42 -2.09 -3.74 8.95
CA ILE A 42 -1.56 -3.45 10.29
C ILE A 42 -2.02 -4.52 11.29
N GLU A 43 -3.31 -4.85 11.31
CA GLU A 43 -3.86 -5.89 12.19
C GLU A 43 -3.16 -7.24 11.97
N LEU A 44 -2.91 -7.60 10.71
CA LEU A 44 -2.24 -8.83 10.30
C LEU A 44 -0.70 -8.74 10.36
N LYS A 45 -0.14 -7.61 10.80
CA LYS A 45 1.31 -7.35 10.88
C LYS A 45 2.02 -7.59 9.55
N LYS A 46 1.41 -7.16 8.45
CA LYS A 46 1.95 -7.25 7.10
C LYS A 46 2.61 -5.93 6.69
N ASN A 47 3.74 -6.05 6.01
CA ASN A 47 4.48 -4.89 5.51
C ASN A 47 3.77 -4.31 4.30
N PHE A 48 3.70 -2.98 4.24
CA PHE A 48 3.20 -2.28 3.08
C PHE A 48 3.77 -0.86 2.99
N ILE A 49 3.68 -0.31 1.79
CA ILE A 49 3.96 1.10 1.52
C ILE A 49 2.75 1.73 0.86
N PHE A 50 2.52 3.01 1.12
CA PHE A 50 1.58 3.80 0.33
C PHE A 50 2.24 4.29 -0.95
N SER A 51 1.45 4.48 -1.98
CA SER A 51 1.86 5.13 -3.22
C SER A 51 0.81 6.16 -3.60
N THR A 52 1.19 7.42 -3.71
CA THR A 52 0.26 8.53 -3.93
C THR A 52 0.87 9.54 -4.89
N GLY A 53 0.06 10.14 -5.77
CA GLY A 53 0.43 11.35 -6.52
C GLY A 53 -0.20 12.61 -5.93
N PHE A 54 -0.84 12.47 -4.76
CA PHE A 54 -1.44 13.54 -3.99
C PHE A 54 -0.56 13.85 -2.79
N ASP A 55 -0.80 15.01 -2.18
CA ASP A 55 -0.05 15.48 -1.00
C ASP A 55 -0.20 14.49 0.18
N GLU A 56 0.90 14.22 0.89
CA GLU A 56 0.96 13.32 2.05
C GLU A 56 0.05 13.79 3.19
N ALA A 57 -0.42 15.05 3.15
CA ALA A 57 -1.38 15.63 4.08
C ALA A 57 -2.65 14.77 4.26
N GLU A 58 -3.06 13.95 3.29
CA GLU A 58 -4.21 13.05 3.43
C GLU A 58 -3.96 11.90 4.44
N LEU A 59 -2.71 11.60 4.76
CA LEU A 59 -2.35 10.60 5.76
C LEU A 59 -2.35 11.17 7.19
N ASP A 60 -2.22 12.49 7.37
CA ASP A 60 -2.32 13.27 8.63
C ASP A 60 -1.81 12.52 9.88
N GLY A 61 -0.64 11.86 9.77
CA GLY A 61 -0.03 11.10 10.87
C GLY A 61 -0.78 9.83 11.32
N ARG A 62 -1.86 9.44 10.64
CA ARG A 62 -2.62 8.20 10.92
C ARG A 62 -1.77 6.94 10.72
N TYR A 63 -0.83 7.00 9.80
CA TYR A 63 0.01 5.89 9.41
C TYR A 63 1.49 6.27 9.51
N SER A 64 2.32 5.32 9.95
CA SER A 64 3.77 5.48 10.03
C SER A 64 4.52 4.79 8.87
N GLN A 65 3.76 4.19 7.95
CA GLN A 65 4.32 3.47 6.81
C GLN A 65 4.94 4.42 5.79
N PRO A 66 5.98 3.97 5.05
CA PRO A 66 6.59 4.76 4.01
C PRO A 66 5.60 5.14 2.91
N VAL A 67 5.82 6.32 2.34
CA VAL A 67 5.06 6.83 1.19
C VAL A 67 5.98 6.90 -0.03
N LEU A 68 5.50 6.36 -1.14
CA LEU A 68 6.10 6.42 -2.45
C LEU A 68 5.36 7.45 -3.30
N GLU A 69 5.90 8.67 -3.32
CA GLU A 69 5.35 9.79 -4.10
C GLU A 69 5.47 9.55 -5.61
N LYS A 70 4.39 9.76 -6.35
CA LYS A 70 4.32 9.67 -7.81
C LYS A 70 4.62 11.06 -8.42
N PRO A 71 5.36 11.14 -9.54
CA PRO A 71 5.98 10.04 -10.25
C PRO A 71 7.25 9.54 -9.56
N TYR A 72 7.49 8.23 -9.60
CA TYR A 72 8.70 7.59 -9.10
C TYR A 72 9.30 6.67 -10.17
N ASP A 73 10.59 6.34 -10.00
CA ASP A 73 11.28 5.35 -10.81
C ASP A 73 11.41 3.99 -10.08
N GLU A 74 11.93 2.99 -10.79
CA GLU A 74 12.15 1.65 -10.23
C GLU A 74 13.12 1.66 -9.06
N ALA A 75 14.15 2.53 -9.10
CA ALA A 75 15.16 2.61 -8.04
C ALA A 75 14.53 3.04 -6.71
N ARG A 76 13.64 4.03 -6.75
CA ARG A 76 12.92 4.52 -5.56
C ARG A 76 11.97 3.47 -4.99
N LEU A 77 11.28 2.70 -5.84
CA LEU A 77 10.44 1.59 -5.40
C LEU A 77 11.27 0.49 -4.72
N VAL A 78 12.44 0.14 -5.28
CA VAL A 78 13.35 -0.85 -4.70
C VAL A 78 13.87 -0.39 -3.34
N GLU A 79 14.29 0.87 -3.21
CA GLU A 79 14.75 1.44 -1.95
C GLU A 79 13.69 1.30 -0.84
N LEU A 80 12.44 1.64 -1.14
CA LEU A 80 11.33 1.59 -0.18
C LEU A 80 10.77 0.19 0.08
N THR A 81 11.21 -0.83 -0.64
CA THR A 81 10.79 -2.23 -0.39
C THR A 81 11.91 -3.06 0.24
N ALA A 82 13.16 -2.57 0.20
CA ALA A 82 14.33 -3.27 0.72
C ALA A 82 14.31 -3.54 2.24
N TRP A 83 13.55 -2.76 3.02
CA TRP A 83 13.41 -2.98 4.47
C TRP A 83 12.43 -4.11 4.83
N ALA A 84 11.60 -4.54 3.88
CA ALA A 84 10.56 -5.53 4.11
C ALA A 84 11.01 -6.98 3.82
N SER A 85 12.30 -7.17 3.49
CA SER A 85 12.94 -8.47 3.22
C SER A 85 13.56 -9.10 4.46
#